data_AF-A0A1M4MJ35-F1
#
_entry.id   AF-A0A1M4MJ35-F1
#
_cell.length_a   1.000
_cell.length_b   1.000
_cell.length_c   1.000
_cell.angle_alpha   90.00
_cell.angle_beta   90.00
_cell.angle_gamma   90.00
#
_symmetry.space_group_name_H-M   'P 1'
#
loop_
_entity.id
_entity.type
_entity.pdbx_description
1 polymer ?
#
loop_
_entity_poly.entity_id
_entity_poly.type
_entity_poly.pdbx_seq_one_letter_code
_entity_poly.pdbx_strand_id
1 'polypeptide(L)'
;MPMTGSYPNYLVIFSVLLGAVIACGCIAAGGEETAADRVSGNGTIAFVDLEGGFYGIVADDGERYLPADLPQEFRADGLRVRFVVDLVDETATIQQWGTPVEVVEIAADDTRRTVAANATVTYIDLEGGFYSLVTDDGRNYLPANLPAEYRQDGLSVQFSADVQDDAAGIQMWGTPVEIRSIEVIEGVLLVSGNATVTYIDLEGGFYGLVADDGNYLPLNLNETWQVDGTNVTFVARIKENTMTIQQWGTPVEVIAIDTAGNATYVATTGTVTYIDLEGGFYGIAADNGERYLPLDLEERYRVDGMRLTFAGEVSRDTMTIQQWGTPVEILAVPSACAACGGNAGIANPAAVWCIEQGHAYEIRKNPDGSEYGVCIFANGTVIDAWDYYRQTH
;
A
#
# COMPACT_ATOMS: atom_id res chain seq x y z
N MET A 1 6.80 -49.17 53.06
CA MET A 1 6.54 -50.60 52.79
C MET A 1 5.18 -50.71 52.13
N PRO A 2 5.02 -51.58 51.11
CA PRO A 2 5.02 -51.17 49.71
C PRO A 2 3.76 -51.61 48.94
N MET A 3 3.64 -51.22 47.67
CA MET A 3 3.25 -52.06 46.52
C MET A 3 3.53 -51.24 45.24
N THR A 4 4.72 -51.34 44.63
CA THR A 4 5.08 -52.22 43.51
C THR A 4 4.09 -52.22 42.35
N GLY A 5 4.45 -51.51 41.27
CA GLY A 5 3.98 -51.73 39.91
C GLY A 5 5.20 -51.77 38.98
N SER A 6 5.72 -52.97 38.77
CA SER A 6 6.66 -53.36 37.71
C SER A 6 5.84 -53.79 36.49
N TYR A 7 6.33 -53.59 35.26
CA TYR A 7 6.35 -54.55 34.13
C TYR A 7 6.85 -53.88 32.82
N PRO A 8 7.42 -54.65 31.87
CA PRO A 8 8.75 -54.36 31.30
C PRO A 8 8.82 -54.28 29.77
N ASN A 9 10.02 -53.99 29.26
CA ASN A 9 10.46 -54.24 27.89
C ASN A 9 10.29 -55.72 27.48
N TYR A 10 9.79 -55.99 26.27
CA TYR A 10 10.05 -57.22 25.54
C TYR A 10 10.34 -56.95 24.05
N LEU A 11 11.57 -57.30 23.70
CA LEU A 11 12.08 -57.59 22.36
C LEU A 11 11.98 -59.11 22.15
N VAL A 12 12.08 -59.60 20.90
CA VAL A 12 12.17 -61.00 20.37
C VAL A 12 10.92 -61.38 19.53
N ILE A 13 10.95 -61.23 18.19
CA ILE A 13 11.44 -62.16 17.13
C ILE A 13 10.59 -63.45 17.02
N PHE A 14 9.94 -63.68 15.86
CA PHE A 14 10.18 -64.87 15.01
C PHE A 14 9.41 -64.82 13.67
N SER A 15 10.17 -65.11 12.61
CA SER A 15 9.80 -65.22 11.20
C SER A 15 8.99 -66.48 10.89
N VAL A 16 8.09 -66.44 9.89
CA VAL A 16 7.72 -67.62 9.09
C VAL A 16 7.55 -67.23 7.61
N LEU A 17 8.23 -68.01 6.77
CA LEU A 17 8.33 -68.00 5.32
C LEU A 17 7.38 -69.06 4.73
N LEU A 18 6.86 -68.81 3.51
CA LEU A 18 6.31 -69.69 2.44
C LEU A 18 4.97 -69.14 1.94
N GLY A 19 4.61 -69.09 0.65
CA GLY A 19 5.20 -69.68 -0.54
C GLY A 19 4.09 -69.86 -1.60
N ALA A 20 4.28 -69.24 -2.77
CA ALA A 20 3.91 -69.69 -4.13
C ALA A 20 2.43 -70.00 -4.55
N VAL A 21 2.03 -69.28 -5.62
CA VAL A 21 1.32 -69.72 -6.85
C VAL A 21 -0.19 -70.08 -6.76
N ILE A 22 -1.00 -69.38 -7.58
CA ILE A 22 -1.92 -69.96 -8.59
C ILE A 22 -2.33 -68.86 -9.59
N ALA A 23 -2.08 -69.15 -10.86
CA ALA A 23 -2.58 -68.42 -12.01
C ALA A 23 -4.02 -68.86 -12.36
N CYS A 24 -4.67 -68.02 -13.20
CA CYS A 24 -5.79 -68.34 -14.10
C CYS A 24 -7.22 -68.01 -13.61
N GLY A 25 -7.91 -67.17 -14.38
CA GLY A 25 -9.37 -67.04 -14.35
C GLY A 25 -9.90 -65.64 -14.68
N CYS A 26 -9.92 -65.26 -15.96
CA CYS A 26 -10.53 -64.03 -16.48
C CYS A 26 -12.06 -64.00 -16.31
N ILE A 27 -12.66 -62.87 -15.88
CA ILE A 27 -13.95 -62.34 -16.39
C ILE A 27 -13.88 -60.80 -16.37
N ALA A 28 -14.24 -60.20 -17.50
CA ALA A 28 -14.20 -58.78 -17.80
C ALA A 28 -15.39 -58.00 -17.21
N ALA A 29 -15.15 -56.74 -16.84
CA ALA A 29 -16.07 -55.63 -17.02
C ALA A 29 -15.23 -54.37 -17.25
N GLY A 30 -15.35 -53.80 -18.44
CA GLY A 30 -14.55 -52.69 -18.93
C GLY A 30 -14.89 -51.34 -18.30
N GLY A 31 -13.91 -50.45 -18.43
CA GLY A 31 -13.93 -49.03 -18.12
C GLY A 31 -12.56 -48.49 -18.49
N GLU A 32 -12.40 -48.10 -19.75
CA GLU A 32 -11.20 -47.46 -20.30
C GLU A 32 -10.98 -46.11 -19.59
N GLU A 33 -9.83 -45.94 -18.93
CA GLU A 33 -9.28 -44.60 -18.66
C GLU A 33 -8.40 -44.20 -19.85
N THR A 34 -8.95 -43.40 -20.76
CA THR A 34 -8.22 -42.70 -21.81
C THR A 34 -7.48 -41.50 -21.20
N ALA A 35 -6.18 -41.65 -20.91
CA ALA A 35 -5.36 -40.60 -20.30
C ALA A 35 -4.07 -40.26 -21.08
N ALA A 36 -3.95 -40.67 -22.35
CA ALA A 36 -2.73 -40.49 -23.14
C ALA A 36 -2.73 -39.25 -24.07
N ASP A 37 -3.88 -38.62 -24.32
CA ASP A 37 -4.03 -37.65 -25.42
C ASP A 37 -4.22 -36.20 -24.97
N ARG A 38 -4.13 -35.91 -23.67
CA ARG A 38 -4.29 -34.55 -23.13
C ARG A 38 -2.93 -33.93 -22.79
N VAL A 39 -2.64 -32.78 -23.36
CA VAL A 39 -1.41 -32.01 -23.18
C VAL A 39 -1.73 -30.68 -22.52
N SER A 40 -0.91 -30.25 -21.57
CA SER A 40 -1.03 -28.94 -20.93
C SER A 40 0.32 -28.27 -20.84
N GLY A 41 0.34 -26.95 -21.00
CA GLY A 41 1.59 -26.19 -20.92
C GLY A 41 1.36 -24.69 -21.04
N ASN A 42 2.47 -23.97 -21.08
CA ASN A 42 2.51 -22.55 -21.40
C ASN A 42 3.07 -22.37 -22.80
N GLY A 43 2.62 -21.34 -23.50
CA GLY A 43 3.05 -21.06 -24.85
C GLY A 43 2.68 -19.66 -25.31
N THR A 44 2.93 -19.42 -26.58
CA THR A 44 2.65 -18.14 -27.25
C THR A 44 1.79 -18.41 -28.47
N ILE A 45 0.74 -17.63 -28.65
CA ILE A 45 -0.05 -17.63 -29.88
C ILE A 45 0.80 -17.02 -30.99
N ALA A 46 0.94 -17.74 -32.10
CA ALA A 46 1.69 -17.32 -33.27
C ALA A 46 0.78 -17.26 -34.49
N PHE A 47 0.80 -16.14 -35.21
CA PHE A 47 0.22 -16.04 -36.54
C PHE A 47 1.18 -16.62 -37.58
N VAL A 48 0.68 -17.54 -38.39
CA VAL A 48 1.45 -18.24 -39.43
C VAL A 48 0.88 -17.87 -40.79
N ASP A 49 1.66 -17.16 -41.60
CA ASP A 49 1.30 -16.75 -42.95
C ASP A 49 1.54 -17.88 -43.97
N LEU A 50 0.82 -18.98 -43.79
CA LEU A 50 0.73 -20.09 -44.75
C LEU A 50 -0.74 -20.33 -45.09
N GLU A 51 -1.02 -20.58 -46.37
CA GLU A 51 -2.35 -21.01 -46.87
C GLU A 51 -3.54 -20.11 -46.47
N GLY A 52 -3.31 -18.80 -46.40
CA GLY A 52 -4.35 -17.82 -46.07
C GLY A 52 -4.31 -17.33 -44.62
N GLY A 53 -3.32 -17.76 -43.83
CA GLY A 53 -3.07 -17.26 -42.49
C GLY A 53 -3.87 -18.01 -41.43
N PHE A 54 -3.19 -18.51 -40.41
CA PHE A 54 -3.85 -19.15 -39.26
C PHE A 54 -3.10 -18.84 -37.95
N TYR A 55 -3.77 -19.09 -36.82
CA TYR A 55 -3.17 -18.95 -35.50
C TYR A 55 -2.87 -20.33 -34.91
N GLY A 56 -1.68 -20.49 -34.36
CA GLY A 56 -1.23 -21.70 -33.69
C GLY A 56 -0.63 -21.41 -32.32
N ILE A 57 -0.41 -22.43 -31.51
CA ILE A 57 0.23 -22.32 -30.20
C ILE A 57 1.65 -22.86 -30.31
N VAL A 58 2.64 -22.04 -29.96
CA VAL A 58 4.04 -22.47 -29.80
C VAL A 58 4.30 -22.62 -28.30
N ALA A 59 4.44 -23.85 -27.82
CA ALA A 59 4.73 -24.12 -26.43
C ALA A 59 6.16 -23.72 -26.05
N ASP A 60 6.39 -23.48 -24.76
CA ASP A 60 7.69 -23.02 -24.24
C ASP A 60 8.81 -24.05 -24.40
N ASP A 61 8.46 -25.33 -24.54
CA ASP A 61 9.39 -26.42 -24.88
C ASP A 61 9.72 -26.50 -26.39
N GLY A 62 9.09 -25.66 -27.20
CA GLY A 62 9.27 -25.57 -28.64
C GLY A 62 8.32 -26.43 -29.46
N GLU A 63 7.44 -27.21 -28.83
CA GLU A 63 6.37 -27.93 -29.55
C GLU A 63 5.35 -26.96 -30.15
N ARG A 64 4.67 -27.40 -31.21
CA ARG A 64 3.70 -26.59 -31.94
C ARG A 64 2.37 -27.32 -32.02
N TYR A 65 1.31 -26.64 -31.66
CA TYR A 65 -0.04 -27.15 -31.72
C TYR A 65 -0.89 -26.30 -32.64
N LEU A 66 -1.74 -26.95 -33.44
CA LEU A 66 -2.65 -26.34 -34.38
C LEU A 66 -4.09 -26.55 -33.89
N PRO A 67 -4.68 -25.57 -33.18
CA PRO A 67 -6.06 -25.64 -32.74
C PRO A 67 -7.03 -25.70 -33.92
N ALA A 68 -7.99 -26.63 -33.88
CA ALA A 68 -9.09 -26.65 -34.83
C ALA A 68 -9.98 -25.39 -34.73
N ASP A 69 -10.18 -24.90 -33.50
CA ASP A 69 -10.78 -23.59 -33.23
C ASP A 69 -10.05 -22.91 -32.07
N LEU A 70 -9.48 -21.75 -32.34
CA LEU A 70 -8.93 -20.85 -31.33
C LEU A 70 -9.97 -19.74 -31.08
N PRO A 71 -10.46 -19.53 -29.85
CA PRO A 71 -11.44 -18.49 -29.58
C PRO A 71 -10.93 -17.11 -30.02
N GLN A 72 -11.82 -16.26 -30.55
CA GLN A 72 -11.44 -15.01 -31.20
C GLN A 72 -10.62 -14.07 -30.30
N GLU A 73 -10.92 -14.07 -28.99
CA GLU A 73 -10.21 -13.27 -27.98
C GLU A 73 -8.74 -13.67 -27.80
N PHE A 74 -8.34 -14.89 -28.22
CA PHE A 74 -6.95 -15.36 -28.18
C PHE A 74 -6.24 -15.26 -29.54
N ARG A 75 -6.89 -14.77 -30.61
CA ARG A 75 -6.30 -14.62 -31.95
C ARG A 75 -5.45 -13.35 -32.07
N ALA A 76 -4.43 -13.23 -31.22
CA ALA A 76 -3.46 -12.15 -31.23
C ALA A 76 -2.05 -12.72 -31.29
N ASP A 77 -1.29 -12.36 -32.32
CA ASP A 77 0.10 -12.79 -32.48
C ASP A 77 0.94 -12.28 -31.29
N GLY A 78 1.74 -13.17 -30.71
CA GLY A 78 2.56 -12.89 -29.52
C GLY A 78 1.84 -13.03 -28.18
N LEU A 79 0.54 -13.37 -28.14
CA LEU A 79 -0.20 -13.52 -26.89
C LEU A 79 0.30 -14.72 -26.07
N ARG A 80 0.75 -14.48 -24.83
CA ARG A 80 1.13 -15.54 -23.89
C ARG A 80 -0.10 -16.22 -23.33
N VAL A 81 -0.09 -17.55 -23.32
CA VAL A 81 -1.23 -18.36 -22.88
C VAL A 81 -0.76 -19.55 -22.05
N ARG A 82 -1.58 -19.91 -21.07
CA ARG A 82 -1.61 -21.25 -20.49
C ARG A 82 -2.72 -22.05 -21.17
N PHE A 83 -2.45 -23.29 -21.53
CA PHE A 83 -3.39 -24.10 -22.29
C PHE A 83 -3.46 -25.54 -21.79
N VAL A 84 -4.61 -26.16 -22.03
CA VAL A 84 -4.88 -27.58 -21.94
C VAL A 84 -5.56 -27.96 -23.26
N VAL A 85 -5.01 -28.92 -23.98
CA VAL A 85 -5.45 -29.33 -25.31
C VAL A 85 -5.54 -30.84 -25.39
N ASP A 86 -6.47 -31.34 -26.18
CA ASP A 86 -6.58 -32.76 -26.53
C ASP A 86 -6.00 -32.96 -27.94
N LEU A 87 -5.09 -33.92 -28.10
CA LEU A 87 -4.51 -34.30 -29.39
C LEU A 87 -5.61 -34.91 -30.27
N VAL A 88 -5.65 -34.51 -31.54
CA VAL A 88 -6.60 -35.04 -32.52
C VAL A 88 -5.86 -35.94 -33.50
N ASP A 89 -6.22 -37.22 -33.53
CA ASP A 89 -5.60 -38.23 -34.39
C ASP A 89 -5.71 -37.87 -35.89
N GLU A 90 -4.55 -37.93 -36.56
CA GLU A 90 -4.25 -37.86 -37.99
C GLU A 90 -5.36 -37.32 -38.92
N THR A 91 -5.84 -36.11 -38.66
CA THR A 91 -6.47 -35.32 -39.71
C THR A 91 -5.36 -34.71 -40.57
N ALA A 92 -5.38 -35.02 -41.87
CA ALA A 92 -4.49 -34.36 -42.81
C ALA A 92 -4.86 -32.87 -42.85
N THR A 93 -4.07 -32.04 -42.17
CA THR A 93 -4.23 -30.59 -42.21
C THR A 93 -3.56 -30.06 -43.47
N ILE A 94 -4.19 -29.07 -44.07
CA ILE A 94 -3.63 -28.41 -45.27
C ILE A 94 -2.35 -27.65 -44.83
N GLN A 95 -2.37 -27.14 -43.60
CA GLN A 95 -1.39 -26.22 -43.03
C GLN A 95 -0.01 -26.84 -42.77
N GLN A 96 0.11 -28.18 -42.71
CA GLN A 96 1.35 -28.93 -42.46
C GLN A 96 2.23 -28.34 -41.33
N TRP A 97 1.61 -27.78 -40.30
CA TRP A 97 2.28 -27.05 -39.23
C TRP A 97 1.63 -27.40 -37.90
N GLY A 98 2.44 -27.86 -36.95
CA GLY A 98 1.99 -28.25 -35.61
C GLY A 98 1.13 -29.53 -35.58
N THR A 99 0.98 -30.07 -34.38
CA THR A 99 0.10 -31.20 -34.10
C THR A 99 -1.34 -30.69 -33.98
N PRO A 100 -2.32 -31.24 -34.72
CA PRO A 100 -3.72 -30.85 -34.60
C PRO A 100 -4.27 -31.11 -33.20
N VAL A 101 -4.93 -30.11 -32.62
CA VAL A 101 -5.50 -30.21 -31.27
C VAL A 101 -6.87 -29.57 -31.15
N GLU A 102 -7.63 -30.00 -30.15
CA GLU A 102 -8.82 -29.32 -29.65
C GLU A 102 -8.48 -28.60 -28.33
N VAL A 103 -8.86 -27.33 -28.22
CA VAL A 103 -8.61 -26.55 -27.00
C VAL A 103 -9.63 -26.93 -25.95
N VAL A 104 -9.17 -27.52 -24.85
CA VAL A 104 -9.99 -27.86 -23.68
C VAL A 104 -10.09 -26.66 -22.76
N GLU A 105 -8.97 -26.01 -22.49
CA GLU A 105 -8.87 -24.81 -21.67
C GLU A 105 -7.76 -23.92 -22.23
N ILE A 106 -8.02 -22.62 -22.32
CA ILE A 106 -6.99 -21.65 -22.64
C ILE A 106 -7.27 -20.38 -21.84
N ALA A 107 -6.22 -19.82 -21.26
CA ALA A 107 -6.29 -18.54 -20.59
C ALA A 107 -5.05 -17.73 -20.94
N ALA A 108 -5.21 -16.42 -21.05
CA ALA A 108 -4.09 -15.52 -21.18
C ALA A 108 -3.23 -15.66 -19.92
N ASP A 109 -1.94 -15.89 -20.13
CA ASP A 109 -0.97 -15.80 -19.04
C ASP A 109 -0.83 -14.30 -18.76
N ASP A 110 -1.51 -13.81 -17.71
CA ASP A 110 -1.47 -12.40 -17.32
C ASP A 110 -0.09 -12.10 -16.74
N THR A 111 0.88 -11.91 -17.64
CA THR A 111 2.25 -11.53 -17.33
C THR A 111 2.36 -10.06 -16.93
N ARG A 112 1.24 -9.30 -16.86
CA ARG A 112 1.25 -7.92 -16.37
C ARG A 112 1.75 -7.92 -14.93
N ARG A 113 2.86 -7.23 -14.72
CA ARG A 113 3.34 -6.93 -13.37
C ARG A 113 2.31 -6.00 -12.73
N THR A 114 1.62 -6.48 -11.72
CA THR A 114 0.64 -5.68 -10.97
C THR A 114 1.23 -5.18 -9.65
N VAL A 115 0.72 -4.05 -9.19
CA VAL A 115 0.95 -3.53 -7.84
C VAL A 115 -0.38 -3.30 -7.17
N ALA A 116 -0.49 -3.68 -5.90
CA ALA A 116 -1.57 -3.27 -5.02
C ALA A 116 -0.96 -2.78 -3.70
N ALA A 117 -1.27 -1.55 -3.31
CA ALA A 117 -0.70 -0.91 -2.13
C ALA A 117 -1.56 0.25 -1.63
N ASN A 118 -1.29 0.67 -0.40
CA ASN A 118 -1.72 1.97 0.09
C ASN A 118 -0.70 3.01 -0.37
N ALA A 119 -1.17 4.19 -0.74
CA ALA A 119 -0.35 5.30 -1.19
C ALA A 119 -0.96 6.64 -0.79
N THR A 120 -0.13 7.67 -0.78
CA THR A 120 -0.55 9.07 -0.74
C THR A 120 -0.44 9.68 -2.13
N VAL A 121 -1.50 10.35 -2.57
CA VAL A 121 -1.47 11.16 -3.77
C VAL A 121 -0.60 12.40 -3.50
N THR A 122 0.47 12.58 -4.26
CA THR A 122 1.43 13.68 -4.08
C THR A 122 1.54 14.51 -5.35
N TYR A 123 1.44 15.84 -5.22
CA TYR A 123 1.71 16.79 -6.30
C TYR A 123 3.21 17.08 -6.41
N ILE A 124 3.77 16.88 -7.60
CA ILE A 124 5.18 17.10 -7.90
C ILE A 124 5.29 18.30 -8.83
N ASP A 125 5.91 19.38 -8.37
CA ASP A 125 6.14 20.61 -9.14
C ASP A 125 7.39 20.50 -10.04
N LEU A 126 7.36 19.55 -10.99
CA LEU A 126 8.37 19.41 -12.04
C LEU A 126 7.68 19.44 -13.41
N GLU A 127 8.30 20.10 -14.39
CA GLU A 127 7.86 20.13 -15.80
C GLU A 127 6.38 20.51 -16.02
N GLY A 128 5.85 21.43 -15.20
CA GLY A 128 4.46 21.89 -15.30
C GLY A 128 3.49 21.22 -14.33
N GLY A 129 4.00 20.34 -13.45
CA GLY A 129 3.27 19.81 -12.32
C GLY A 129 2.47 18.56 -12.65
N PHE A 130 2.57 17.53 -11.81
CA PHE A 130 1.79 16.29 -11.97
C PHE A 130 1.47 15.63 -10.64
N TYR A 131 0.45 14.77 -10.63
CA TYR A 131 0.07 13.98 -9.47
C TYR A 131 0.64 12.56 -9.56
N SER A 132 1.08 12.06 -8.43
CA SER A 132 1.75 10.77 -8.28
C SER A 132 1.19 9.96 -7.10
N LEU A 133 1.51 8.67 -7.04
CA LEU A 133 1.21 7.81 -5.90
C LEU A 133 2.53 7.42 -5.22
N VAL A 134 2.69 7.81 -3.95
CA VAL A 134 3.83 7.45 -3.11
C VAL A 134 3.36 6.43 -2.09
N THR A 135 3.86 5.20 -2.14
CA THR A 135 3.49 4.15 -1.19
C THR A 135 4.22 4.32 0.14
N ASP A 136 3.67 3.72 1.21
CA ASP A 136 4.22 3.80 2.57
C ASP A 136 5.68 3.33 2.69
N ASP A 137 6.11 2.45 1.78
CA ASP A 137 7.49 1.93 1.69
C ASP A 137 8.39 2.76 0.76
N GLY A 138 7.94 3.96 0.36
CA GLY A 138 8.72 4.93 -0.39
C GLY A 138 8.85 4.65 -1.89
N ARG A 139 8.06 3.72 -2.44
CA ARG A 139 8.01 3.51 -3.89
C ARG A 139 7.11 4.55 -4.55
N ASN A 140 7.56 5.06 -5.69
CA ASN A 140 6.87 6.09 -6.44
C ASN A 140 6.25 5.49 -7.69
N TYR A 141 4.98 5.81 -7.93
CA TYR A 141 4.22 5.36 -9.09
C TYR A 141 3.63 6.58 -9.82
N LEU A 142 3.73 6.57 -11.14
CA LEU A 142 3.24 7.63 -12.03
C LEU A 142 1.99 7.13 -12.77
N PRO A 143 0.78 7.45 -12.29
CA PRO A 143 -0.45 6.96 -12.90
C PRO A 143 -0.79 7.70 -14.21
N ALA A 144 -0.95 6.96 -15.30
CA ALA A 144 -1.36 7.52 -16.59
C ALA A 144 -2.84 7.99 -16.61
N ASN A 145 -3.67 7.43 -15.72
CA ASN A 145 -5.13 7.58 -15.73
C ASN A 145 -5.70 7.99 -14.34
N LEU A 146 -4.96 8.76 -13.53
CA LEU A 146 -5.47 9.22 -12.22
C LEU A 146 -6.77 10.03 -12.38
N PRO A 147 -7.91 9.58 -11.83
CA PRO A 147 -9.18 10.27 -11.97
C PRO A 147 -9.14 11.65 -11.28
N ALA A 148 -9.91 12.61 -11.80
CA ALA A 148 -9.83 14.00 -11.37
C ALA A 148 -10.22 14.19 -9.89
N GLU A 149 -11.17 13.42 -9.37
CA GLU A 149 -11.55 13.47 -7.95
C GLU A 149 -10.41 13.10 -6.98
N TYR A 150 -9.44 12.29 -7.43
CA TYR A 150 -8.28 11.88 -6.64
C TYR A 150 -7.08 12.81 -6.80
N ARG A 151 -7.16 13.86 -7.63
CA ARG A 151 -6.07 14.84 -7.85
C ARG A 151 -6.01 15.87 -6.71
N GLN A 152 -5.84 15.38 -5.50
CA GLN A 152 -5.74 16.18 -4.30
C GLN A 152 -4.45 15.79 -3.59
N ASP A 153 -3.58 16.76 -3.39
CA ASP A 153 -2.31 16.53 -2.70
C ASP A 153 -2.57 16.10 -1.25
N GLY A 154 -1.90 15.05 -0.80
CA GLY A 154 -2.08 14.46 0.53
C GLY A 154 -3.22 13.44 0.66
N LEU A 155 -3.94 13.10 -0.42
CA LEU A 155 -5.04 12.14 -0.36
C LEU A 155 -4.54 10.70 -0.14
N SER A 156 -4.94 10.06 0.96
CA SER A 156 -4.63 8.65 1.23
C SER A 156 -5.55 7.73 0.43
N VAL A 157 -4.96 6.81 -0.33
CA VAL A 157 -5.69 5.91 -1.23
C VAL A 157 -5.14 4.49 -1.15
N GLN A 158 -6.02 3.52 -1.38
CA GLN A 158 -5.63 2.15 -1.70
C GLN A 158 -5.84 2.00 -3.20
N PHE A 159 -4.85 1.45 -3.88
CA PHE A 159 -4.92 1.29 -5.32
C PHE A 159 -4.43 -0.09 -5.76
N SER A 160 -4.94 -0.53 -6.90
CA SER A 160 -4.34 -1.59 -7.71
C SER A 160 -4.07 -1.07 -9.11
N ALA A 161 -2.93 -1.43 -9.69
CA ALA A 161 -2.51 -0.93 -10.99
C ALA A 161 -1.65 -1.92 -11.76
N ASP A 162 -1.68 -1.77 -13.09
CA ASP A 162 -0.78 -2.43 -14.03
C ASP A 162 0.49 -1.60 -14.19
N VAL A 163 1.65 -2.22 -13.99
CA VAL A 163 2.95 -1.61 -14.30
C VAL A 163 3.14 -1.58 -15.81
N GLN A 164 3.50 -0.41 -16.32
CA GLN A 164 3.80 -0.24 -17.74
C GLN A 164 5.32 -0.33 -17.96
N ASP A 165 5.80 -1.54 -18.28
CA ASP A 165 7.24 -1.81 -18.45
C ASP A 165 7.85 -1.12 -19.69
N ASP A 166 7.05 -0.83 -20.72
CA ASP A 166 7.49 -0.22 -21.99
C ASP A 166 7.27 1.30 -22.07
N ALA A 167 6.78 1.92 -21.00
CA ALA A 167 6.61 3.36 -20.93
C ALA A 167 7.95 4.01 -20.55
N ALA A 168 8.71 4.47 -21.54
CA ALA A 168 9.72 5.49 -21.31
C ALA A 168 9.00 6.75 -20.83
N GLY A 169 8.88 6.89 -19.51
CA GLY A 169 8.20 8.02 -18.88
C GLY A 169 8.85 9.33 -19.33
N ILE A 170 8.03 10.26 -19.83
CA ILE A 170 8.47 11.62 -20.18
C ILE A 170 9.12 12.28 -18.96
N GLN A 171 8.62 11.94 -17.78
CA GLN A 171 9.13 12.37 -16.49
C GLN A 171 9.97 11.22 -15.91
N MET A 172 11.25 11.44 -15.65
CA MET A 172 12.17 10.47 -15.03
C MET A 172 11.86 10.25 -13.53
N TRP A 173 10.59 10.10 -13.17
CA TRP A 173 10.12 10.03 -11.80
C TRP A 173 9.00 8.98 -11.69
N GLY A 174 9.20 8.01 -10.80
CA GLY A 174 8.25 6.95 -10.51
C GLY A 174 8.13 5.86 -11.58
N THR A 175 7.55 4.73 -11.20
CA THR A 175 7.21 3.63 -12.12
C THR A 175 5.88 3.96 -12.81
N PRO A 176 5.81 4.03 -14.15
CA PRO A 176 4.56 4.28 -14.85
C PRO A 176 3.54 3.17 -14.60
N VAL A 177 2.31 3.55 -14.28
CA VAL A 177 1.23 2.59 -14.00
C VAL A 177 -0.10 3.02 -14.63
N GLU A 178 -0.95 2.04 -14.92
CA GLU A 178 -2.36 2.26 -15.23
C GLU A 178 -3.22 1.73 -14.08
N ILE A 179 -3.95 2.63 -13.41
CA ILE A 179 -4.80 2.31 -12.27
C ILE A 179 -5.96 1.44 -12.75
N ARG A 180 -6.12 0.27 -12.11
CA ARG A 180 -7.27 -0.63 -12.25
C ARG A 180 -8.37 -0.28 -11.25
N SER A 181 -7.98 -0.07 -9.99
CA SER A 181 -8.87 0.38 -8.92
C SER A 181 -8.14 1.39 -8.05
N ILE A 182 -8.86 2.40 -7.58
CA ILE A 182 -8.39 3.35 -6.60
C ILE A 182 -9.56 3.73 -5.72
N GLU A 183 -9.35 3.69 -4.41
CA GLU A 183 -10.33 4.04 -3.40
C GLU A 183 -9.65 4.92 -2.37
N VAL A 184 -10.36 5.94 -1.88
CA VAL A 184 -9.88 6.72 -0.75
C VAL A 184 -9.83 5.78 0.45
N ILE A 185 -8.64 5.63 1.06
CA ILE A 185 -8.56 5.11 2.42
C ILE A 185 -9.01 6.29 3.25
N GLU A 186 -10.28 6.28 3.66
CA GLU A 186 -10.98 7.36 4.39
C GLU A 186 -10.00 8.42 4.90
N GLY A 187 -9.88 9.51 4.14
CA GLY A 187 -9.08 10.66 4.55
C GLY A 187 -9.71 11.16 5.83
N VAL A 188 -9.09 10.87 6.96
CA VAL A 188 -9.66 11.19 8.26
C VAL A 188 -9.57 12.70 8.45
N LEU A 189 -10.61 13.38 7.97
CA LEU A 189 -10.87 14.76 8.29
C LEU A 189 -11.31 14.79 9.75
N LEU A 190 -10.40 15.25 10.59
CA LEU A 190 -10.71 15.47 11.98
C LEU A 190 -11.40 16.82 12.13
N VAL A 191 -12.37 16.86 13.04
CA VAL A 191 -12.97 18.09 13.52
C VAL A 191 -12.84 18.13 15.03
N SER A 192 -12.53 19.29 15.57
CA SER A 192 -12.55 19.53 17.01
C SER A 192 -13.10 20.91 17.31
N GLY A 193 -13.84 21.05 18.39
CA GLY A 193 -14.43 22.33 18.76
C GLY A 193 -15.32 22.24 19.98
N ASN A 194 -16.03 23.34 20.24
CA ASN A 194 -17.10 23.36 21.23
C ASN A 194 -18.45 23.20 20.53
N ALA A 195 -19.36 22.47 21.15
CA ALA A 195 -20.71 22.28 20.66
C ALA A 195 -21.71 22.25 21.81
N THR A 196 -22.98 22.44 21.49
CA THR A 196 -24.09 22.08 22.37
C THR A 196 -24.70 20.78 21.88
N VAL A 197 -24.83 19.80 22.77
CA VAL A 197 -25.61 18.59 22.49
C VAL A 197 -27.08 19.00 22.42
N THR A 198 -27.73 18.76 21.29
CA THR A 198 -29.12 19.15 21.06
C THR A 198 -29.95 17.95 20.61
N TYR A 199 -31.11 17.78 21.23
CA TYR A 199 -32.11 16.81 20.77
C TYR A 199 -32.83 17.36 19.54
N ILE A 200 -32.80 16.60 18.45
CA ILE A 200 -33.41 16.92 17.17
C ILE A 200 -34.61 15.99 16.96
N ASP A 201 -35.81 16.56 16.92
CA ASP A 201 -37.07 15.83 16.70
C ASP A 201 -37.35 15.63 15.18
N LEU A 202 -36.44 14.92 14.51
CA LEU A 202 -36.59 14.47 13.12
C LEU A 202 -36.47 12.95 13.07
N GLU A 203 -37.29 12.30 12.23
CA GLU A 203 -37.26 10.86 11.92
C GLU A 203 -36.89 9.95 13.10
N GLY A 204 -37.69 10.00 14.18
CA GLY A 204 -37.51 9.13 15.35
C GLY A 204 -36.68 9.75 16.49
N GLY A 205 -36.15 10.95 16.31
CA GLY A 205 -35.47 11.72 17.34
C GLY A 205 -34.03 11.27 17.55
N PHE A 206 -33.08 12.20 17.56
CA PHE A 206 -31.67 11.90 17.78
C PHE A 206 -30.95 13.07 18.46
N TYR A 207 -29.76 12.83 18.99
CA TYR A 207 -28.90 13.88 19.53
C TYR A 207 -27.82 14.27 18.52
N GLY A 208 -27.76 15.56 18.22
CA GLY A 208 -26.74 16.17 17.36
C GLY A 208 -25.79 17.05 18.16
N LEU A 209 -24.60 17.33 17.60
CA LEU A 209 -23.68 18.34 18.09
C LEU A 209 -23.85 19.60 17.25
N VAL A 210 -24.34 20.68 17.86
CA VAL A 210 -24.49 21.98 17.21
C VAL A 210 -23.30 22.85 17.61
N ALA A 211 -22.42 23.11 16.66
CA ALA A 211 -21.24 23.95 16.84
C ALA A 211 -21.34 25.22 15.98
N ASP A 212 -20.45 26.18 16.24
CA ASP A 212 -20.44 27.46 15.50
C ASP A 212 -20.02 27.28 14.02
N ASP A 213 -19.22 26.24 13.74
CA ASP A 213 -18.70 25.90 12.41
C ASP A 213 -19.57 24.90 11.64
N GLY A 214 -20.56 24.30 12.29
CA GLY A 214 -21.48 23.38 11.64
C GLY A 214 -22.25 22.49 12.61
N ASN A 215 -23.12 21.67 12.02
CA ASN A 215 -23.86 20.65 12.73
C ASN A 215 -23.22 19.30 12.45
N TYR A 216 -22.98 18.50 13.49
CA TYR A 216 -22.40 17.17 13.38
C TYR A 216 -23.37 16.12 13.92
N LEU A 217 -23.52 15.04 13.16
CA LEU A 217 -24.33 13.88 13.53
C LEU A 217 -23.42 12.79 14.08
N PRO A 218 -23.31 12.64 15.41
CA PRO A 218 -22.44 11.64 16.00
C PRO A 218 -23.05 10.24 15.87
N LEU A 219 -22.34 9.34 15.19
CA LEU A 219 -22.76 7.97 14.94
C LEU A 219 -22.55 7.05 16.16
N ASN A 220 -21.75 7.49 17.13
CA ASN A 220 -21.34 6.73 18.32
C ASN A 220 -21.43 7.54 19.62
N LEU A 221 -22.34 8.52 19.73
CA LEU A 221 -22.48 9.34 20.94
C LEU A 221 -22.98 8.49 22.12
N ASN A 222 -22.15 8.39 23.16
CA ASN A 222 -22.49 7.66 24.38
C ASN A 222 -23.75 8.25 25.06
N GLU A 223 -24.63 7.38 25.58
CA GLU A 223 -25.87 7.75 26.27
C GLU A 223 -25.67 8.75 27.42
N THR A 224 -24.51 8.72 28.09
CA THR A 224 -24.20 9.68 29.17
C THR A 224 -24.13 11.13 28.70
N TRP A 225 -23.83 11.36 27.42
CA TRP A 225 -23.74 12.68 26.80
C TRP A 225 -25.03 13.08 26.10
N GLN A 226 -26.04 12.18 26.01
CA GLN A 226 -27.33 12.43 25.38
C GLN A 226 -28.26 13.23 26.30
N VAL A 227 -27.83 14.44 26.66
CA VAL A 227 -28.57 15.38 27.51
C VAL A 227 -28.68 16.71 26.77
N ASP A 228 -29.92 17.08 26.43
CA ASP A 228 -30.21 18.29 25.66
C ASP A 228 -29.71 19.56 26.38
N GLY A 229 -29.06 20.44 25.63
CA GLY A 229 -28.48 21.70 26.12
C GLY A 229 -27.11 21.56 26.79
N THR A 230 -26.49 20.39 26.77
CA THR A 230 -25.16 20.18 27.37
C THR A 230 -24.07 20.82 26.52
N ASN A 231 -23.26 21.70 27.12
CA ASN A 231 -22.10 22.29 26.44
C ASN A 231 -20.88 21.39 26.56
N VAL A 232 -20.33 21.01 25.42
CA VAL A 232 -19.24 20.04 25.29
C VAL A 232 -18.10 20.61 24.47
N THR A 233 -16.91 20.06 24.68
CA THR A 233 -15.80 20.12 23.73
C THR A 233 -15.58 18.72 23.21
N PHE A 234 -15.26 18.59 21.93
CA PHE A 234 -15.13 17.28 21.29
C PHE A 234 -14.03 17.27 20.24
N VAL A 235 -13.59 16.07 19.91
CA VAL A 235 -12.83 15.76 18.70
C VAL A 235 -13.42 14.51 18.06
N ALA A 236 -13.61 14.54 16.74
CA ALA A 236 -14.28 13.50 16.00
C ALA A 236 -13.67 13.31 14.60
N ARG A 237 -13.82 12.11 14.07
CA ARG A 237 -13.53 11.77 12.68
C ARG A 237 -14.77 11.98 11.84
N ILE A 238 -14.68 12.75 10.76
CA ILE A 238 -15.74 12.88 9.78
C ILE A 238 -15.85 11.59 8.97
N LYS A 239 -17.09 11.12 8.81
CA LYS A 239 -17.44 9.95 8.01
C LYS A 239 -18.06 10.39 6.70
N GLU A 240 -17.19 10.77 5.77
CA GLU A 240 -17.58 11.13 4.41
C GLU A 240 -18.36 9.99 3.74
N ASN A 241 -19.26 10.34 2.81
CA ASN A 241 -20.10 9.39 2.05
C ASN A 241 -21.04 8.50 2.90
N THR A 242 -21.20 8.80 4.19
CA THR A 242 -22.18 8.11 5.03
C THR A 242 -23.57 8.66 4.75
N MET A 243 -24.44 7.83 4.16
CA MET A 243 -25.86 8.17 3.99
C MET A 243 -26.60 7.91 5.31
N THR A 244 -27.09 8.97 5.92
CA THR A 244 -27.87 8.90 7.16
C THR A 244 -29.33 9.21 6.87
N ILE A 245 -30.25 8.44 7.47
CA ILE A 245 -31.70 8.68 7.34
C ILE A 245 -32.08 10.09 7.83
N GLN A 246 -31.37 10.59 8.83
CA GLN A 246 -31.60 11.90 9.44
C GLN A 246 -31.45 13.08 8.47
N GLN A 247 -30.68 12.92 7.39
CA GLN A 247 -30.34 14.00 6.44
C GLN A 247 -29.93 15.32 7.11
N TRP A 248 -29.26 15.23 8.27
CA TRP A 248 -28.94 16.38 9.12
C TRP A 248 -27.50 16.26 9.63
N GLY A 249 -26.76 17.36 9.50
CA GLY A 249 -25.39 17.47 9.97
C GLY A 249 -24.40 16.59 9.19
N THR A 250 -23.12 16.82 9.42
CA THR A 250 -22.03 15.99 8.90
C THR A 250 -21.88 14.75 9.79
N PRO A 251 -21.96 13.52 9.25
CA PRO A 251 -21.76 12.31 10.05
C PRO A 251 -20.35 12.23 10.63
N VAL A 252 -20.23 11.93 11.93
CA VAL A 252 -18.95 11.83 12.62
C VAL A 252 -18.88 10.64 13.58
N GLU A 253 -17.69 10.09 13.76
CA GLU A 253 -17.33 9.23 14.89
C GLU A 253 -16.59 10.06 15.93
N VAL A 254 -17.20 10.25 17.09
CA VAL A 254 -16.58 10.93 18.24
C VAL A 254 -15.39 10.09 18.73
N ILE A 255 -14.22 10.72 18.77
CA ILE A 255 -12.97 10.15 19.31
C ILE A 255 -12.92 10.43 20.81
N ALA A 256 -13.14 11.69 21.20
CA ALA A 256 -13.23 12.11 22.60
C ALA A 256 -14.21 13.28 22.74
N ILE A 257 -14.81 13.37 23.92
CA ILE A 257 -15.80 14.39 24.28
C ILE A 257 -15.75 14.61 25.79
N ASP A 258 -15.80 15.86 26.21
CA ASP A 258 -15.89 16.28 27.61
C ASP A 258 -16.77 17.52 27.71
N THR A 259 -17.11 17.93 28.93
CA THR A 259 -17.74 19.19 29.25
C THR A 259 -16.86 20.34 28.76
N ALA A 260 -17.47 21.35 28.14
CA ALA A 260 -16.75 22.52 27.64
C ALA A 260 -15.93 23.17 28.78
N GLY A 261 -14.62 23.32 28.55
CA GLY A 261 -13.68 23.90 29.52
C GLY A 261 -12.88 22.87 30.33
N ASN A 262 -13.37 21.64 30.49
CA ASN A 262 -12.63 20.57 31.19
C ASN A 262 -11.39 20.15 30.38
N ALA A 263 -11.60 19.83 29.10
CA ALA A 263 -10.54 19.43 28.18
C ALA A 263 -10.27 20.52 27.11
N THR A 264 -9.15 20.36 26.41
CA THR A 264 -8.93 21.05 25.13
C THR A 264 -8.40 20.02 24.16
N TYR A 265 -9.23 19.71 23.16
CA TYR A 265 -8.83 18.83 22.07
C TYR A 265 -8.22 19.62 20.94
N VAL A 266 -7.26 19.00 20.28
CA VAL A 266 -6.58 19.50 19.09
C VAL A 266 -6.74 18.46 17.99
N ALA A 267 -7.08 18.92 16.81
CA ALA A 267 -7.11 18.13 15.58
C ALA A 267 -6.38 18.90 14.49
N THR A 268 -5.21 18.43 14.09
CA THR A 268 -4.42 19.13 13.06
C THR A 268 -3.44 18.21 12.35
N THR A 269 -2.87 18.73 11.27
CA THR A 269 -1.76 18.11 10.53
C THR A 269 -0.47 18.83 10.87
N GLY A 270 0.60 18.07 10.99
CA GLY A 270 1.92 18.61 11.26
C GLY A 270 3.05 17.70 10.83
N THR A 271 4.26 18.20 10.98
CA THR A 271 5.50 17.49 10.69
C THR A 271 6.18 17.09 11.99
N VAL A 272 6.42 15.79 12.17
CA VAL A 272 7.23 15.26 13.24
C VAL A 272 8.67 15.74 13.03
N THR A 273 9.24 16.37 14.05
CA THR A 273 10.58 16.94 14.02
C THR A 273 11.38 16.39 15.19
N TYR A 274 12.60 15.95 14.94
CA TYR A 274 13.56 15.65 16.00
C TYR A 274 14.20 16.95 16.52
N ILE A 275 14.14 17.15 17.83
CA ILE A 275 14.71 18.32 18.50
C ILE A 275 15.85 17.87 19.40
N ASP A 276 17.07 18.28 19.08
CA ASP A 276 18.29 18.03 19.88
C ASP A 276 18.43 19.03 21.03
N LEU A 277 17.48 18.97 21.98
CA LEU A 277 17.53 19.68 23.25
C LEU A 277 17.28 18.67 24.39
N GLU A 278 17.98 18.83 25.51
CA GLU A 278 17.76 18.07 26.75
C GLU A 278 17.77 16.54 26.61
N GLY A 279 18.57 16.02 25.67
CA GLY A 279 18.70 14.57 25.42
C GLY A 279 17.93 14.07 24.20
N GLY A 280 17.30 14.97 23.44
CA GLY A 280 16.64 14.64 22.19
C GLY A 280 15.20 14.19 22.38
N PHE A 281 14.27 14.80 21.66
CA PHE A 281 12.87 14.37 21.65
C PHE A 281 12.21 14.64 20.30
N TYR A 282 11.07 13.99 20.06
CA TYR A 282 10.25 14.24 18.87
C TYR A 282 9.10 15.18 19.23
N GLY A 283 8.95 16.24 18.45
CA GLY A 283 7.85 17.19 18.53
C GLY A 283 7.05 17.22 17.23
N ILE A 284 5.85 17.80 17.25
CA ILE A 284 5.03 17.98 16.04
C ILE A 284 4.93 19.49 15.76
N ALA A 285 5.50 19.93 14.64
CA ALA A 285 5.32 21.28 14.11
C ALA A 285 4.04 21.29 13.26
N ALA A 286 2.96 21.84 13.79
CA ALA A 286 1.67 21.86 13.11
C ALA A 286 1.65 22.88 11.97
N ASP A 287 0.88 22.60 10.92
CA ASP A 287 0.78 23.46 9.73
C ASP A 287 0.14 24.82 10.05
N ASN A 288 -0.60 24.91 11.16
CA ASN A 288 -1.15 26.16 11.69
C ASN A 288 -0.11 27.04 12.40
N GLY A 289 1.16 26.60 12.47
CA GLY A 289 2.28 27.31 13.09
C GLY A 289 2.46 27.02 14.58
N GLU A 290 1.56 26.25 15.19
CA GLU A 290 1.70 25.80 16.58
C GLU A 290 2.70 24.64 16.69
N ARG A 291 3.13 24.37 17.92
CA ARG A 291 4.06 23.29 18.25
C ARG A 291 3.47 22.45 19.34
N TYR A 292 3.54 21.13 19.17
CA TYR A 292 2.98 20.17 20.09
C TYR A 292 4.05 19.20 20.55
N LEU A 293 4.13 19.01 21.87
CA LEU A 293 5.02 18.05 22.49
C LEU A 293 4.21 16.80 22.83
N PRO A 294 4.26 15.75 22.01
CA PRO A 294 3.48 14.56 22.26
C PRO A 294 4.10 13.76 23.42
N LEU A 295 3.31 13.47 24.44
CA LEU A 295 3.75 12.76 25.64
C LEU A 295 3.87 11.25 25.41
N ASP A 296 3.15 10.73 24.43
CA ASP A 296 2.95 9.31 24.17
C ASP A 296 2.99 8.95 22.67
N LEU A 297 3.71 9.73 21.84
CA LEU A 297 3.87 9.41 20.41
C LEU A 297 4.47 8.01 20.23
N GLU A 298 3.76 7.13 19.54
CA GLU A 298 4.21 5.77 19.26
C GLU A 298 5.52 5.77 18.45
N GLU A 299 6.40 4.78 18.69
CA GLU A 299 7.73 4.69 18.07
C GLU A 299 7.69 4.72 16.54
N ARG A 300 6.67 4.10 15.93
CA ARG A 300 6.49 4.09 14.46
C ARG A 300 6.30 5.48 13.85
N TYR A 301 5.88 6.46 14.64
CA TYR A 301 5.69 7.84 14.20
C TYR A 301 6.88 8.74 14.53
N ARG A 302 7.89 8.23 15.23
CA ARG A 302 9.11 8.97 15.62
C ARG A 302 10.14 8.97 14.49
N VAL A 303 9.72 9.50 13.35
CA VAL A 303 10.57 9.66 12.16
C VAL A 303 10.65 11.14 11.86
N ASP A 304 11.87 11.68 11.87
CA ASP A 304 12.09 13.08 11.54
C ASP A 304 11.61 13.38 10.12
N GLY A 305 10.85 14.47 9.97
CA GLY A 305 10.19 14.85 8.73
C GLY A 305 8.84 14.16 8.47
N MET A 306 8.41 13.15 9.24
CA MET A 306 7.13 12.48 8.98
C MET A 306 5.96 13.46 9.07
N ARG A 307 5.12 13.53 8.04
CA ARG A 307 3.85 14.26 8.12
C ARG A 307 2.78 13.37 8.71
N LEU A 308 2.01 13.88 9.67
CA LEU A 308 0.89 13.17 10.23
C LEU A 308 -0.27 14.11 10.55
N THR A 309 -1.47 13.56 10.52
CA THR A 309 -2.67 14.14 11.07
C THR A 309 -2.94 13.46 12.40
N PHE A 310 -3.22 14.23 13.45
CA PHE A 310 -3.51 13.67 14.77
C PHE A 310 -4.66 14.39 15.47
N ALA A 311 -5.31 13.64 16.35
CA ALA A 311 -6.17 14.15 17.40
C ALA A 311 -5.44 13.97 18.73
N GLY A 312 -5.47 14.99 19.58
CA GLY A 312 -4.86 14.92 20.91
C GLY A 312 -5.57 15.78 21.94
N GLU A 313 -5.29 15.51 23.21
CA GLU A 313 -5.77 16.30 24.35
C GLU A 313 -4.61 17.09 24.98
N VAL A 314 -4.79 18.39 25.16
CA VAL A 314 -3.78 19.26 25.78
C VAL A 314 -3.64 18.92 27.25
N SER A 315 -2.44 18.50 27.65
CA SER A 315 -2.11 18.15 29.02
C SER A 315 -1.68 19.40 29.81
N ARG A 316 -2.66 20.09 30.41
CA ARG A 316 -2.47 21.41 31.05
C ARG A 316 -1.61 21.38 32.33
N ASP A 317 -1.64 20.27 33.06
CA ASP A 317 -0.97 20.13 34.36
C ASP A 317 0.37 19.40 34.26
N THR A 318 0.81 19.09 33.04
CA THR A 318 2.09 18.40 32.81
C THR A 318 3.22 19.41 32.73
N MET A 319 4.15 19.31 33.70
CA MET A 319 5.42 20.04 33.65
C MET A 319 6.43 19.22 32.85
N THR A 320 6.80 19.71 31.68
CA THR A 320 7.86 19.11 30.85
C THR A 320 9.18 19.83 31.10
N ILE A 321 10.28 19.09 31.04
CA ILE A 321 11.60 19.72 30.99
C ILE A 321 11.77 20.40 29.62
N GLN A 322 11.20 19.78 28.58
CA GLN A 322 11.25 20.27 27.20
C GLN A 322 10.51 21.61 27.10
N GLN A 323 11.26 22.69 26.95
CA GLN A 323 10.75 24.05 26.79
C GLN A 323 10.26 24.33 25.35
N TRP A 324 9.56 23.37 24.75
CA TRP A 324 9.17 23.41 23.34
C TRP A 324 7.77 22.80 23.15
N GLY A 325 6.86 23.59 22.60
CA GLY A 325 5.51 23.16 22.26
C GLY A 325 4.57 22.97 23.46
N THR A 326 3.30 22.79 23.15
CA THR A 326 2.23 22.48 24.10
C THR A 326 2.19 20.97 24.35
N PRO A 327 2.31 20.49 25.61
CA PRO A 327 2.17 19.07 25.93
C PRO A 327 0.81 18.51 25.50
N VAL A 328 0.81 17.40 24.76
CA VAL A 328 -0.40 16.76 24.25
C VAL A 328 -0.33 15.24 24.41
N GLU A 329 -1.44 14.63 24.81
CA GLU A 329 -1.65 13.18 24.76
C GLU A 329 -2.32 12.81 23.44
N ILE A 330 -1.76 11.84 22.72
CA ILE A 330 -2.20 11.46 21.38
C ILE A 330 -3.38 10.49 21.49
N LEU A 331 -4.55 10.95 21.08
CA LEU A 331 -5.78 10.16 21.08
C LEU A 331 -5.94 9.33 19.81
N ALA A 332 -5.51 9.88 18.66
CA ALA A 332 -5.51 9.17 17.39
C ALA A 332 -4.48 9.77 16.44
N VAL A 333 -3.89 8.93 15.59
CA VAL A 333 -3.08 9.34 14.43
C VAL A 333 -3.73 8.76 13.18
N PRO A 334 -4.72 9.44 12.60
CA PRO A 334 -5.52 8.84 11.54
C PRO A 334 -4.83 8.75 10.18
N SER A 335 -3.81 9.58 9.96
CA SER A 335 -2.95 9.51 8.79
C SER A 335 -1.53 9.84 9.20
N ALA A 336 -0.56 9.08 8.70
CA ALA A 336 0.86 9.35 8.85
C ALA A 336 1.57 8.90 7.58
N CYS A 337 2.42 9.77 7.03
CA CYS A 337 3.18 9.51 5.83
C CYS A 337 4.63 9.92 6.07
N ALA A 338 5.49 8.92 6.23
CA ALA A 338 6.94 9.13 6.38
C ALA A 338 7.56 9.78 5.13
N ALA A 339 7.00 9.50 3.94
CA ALA A 339 7.50 9.98 2.66
C ALA A 339 6.92 11.34 2.22
N CYS A 340 5.84 11.83 2.86
CA CYS A 340 5.18 13.09 2.52
C CYS A 340 5.81 14.30 3.22
N GLY A 341 6.74 14.05 4.15
CA GLY A 341 7.65 15.07 4.66
C GLY A 341 8.45 15.69 3.55
N GLY A 342 8.08 16.90 3.14
CA GLY A 342 8.86 17.67 2.16
C GLY A 342 10.34 17.71 2.57
N ASN A 343 11.17 16.96 1.85
CA ASN A 343 12.63 17.01 1.73
C ASN A 343 13.50 17.38 2.95
N ALA A 344 13.06 17.13 4.19
CA ALA A 344 13.92 17.21 5.37
C ALA A 344 14.56 15.85 5.71
N GLY A 345 14.84 15.04 4.68
CA GLY A 345 15.37 13.69 4.84
C GLY A 345 15.88 13.01 3.57
N ILE A 346 15.83 13.66 2.39
CA ILE A 346 16.71 13.23 1.30
C ILE A 346 18.10 13.64 1.73
N ALA A 347 18.85 12.67 2.27
CA ALA A 347 20.28 12.85 2.46
C ALA A 347 20.84 13.37 1.13
N ASN A 348 21.40 14.58 1.13
CA ASN A 348 21.90 15.23 -0.08
C ASN A 348 22.72 14.18 -0.86
N PRO A 349 22.34 13.80 -2.09
CA PRO A 349 23.00 12.70 -2.81
C PRO A 349 24.51 12.91 -2.90
N ALA A 350 24.95 14.16 -3.03
CA ALA A 350 26.35 14.53 -3.01
C ALA A 350 27.02 14.32 -1.64
N ALA A 351 26.31 14.57 -0.54
CA ALA A 351 26.79 14.30 0.82
C ALA A 351 26.89 12.80 1.12
N VAL A 352 25.89 12.02 0.72
CA VAL A 352 25.90 10.55 0.86
C VAL A 352 27.07 9.96 0.09
N TRP A 353 27.21 10.33 -1.18
CA TRP A 353 28.29 9.85 -2.03
C TRP A 353 29.66 10.19 -1.45
N CYS A 354 29.83 11.40 -0.91
CA CYS A 354 31.04 11.81 -0.22
C CYS A 354 31.47 10.84 0.90
N ILE A 355 30.51 10.51 1.76
CA ILE A 355 30.71 9.67 2.94
C ILE A 355 30.94 8.21 2.52
N GLU A 356 30.19 7.71 1.52
CA GLU A 356 30.35 6.36 0.97
C GLU A 356 31.73 6.13 0.33
N GLN A 357 32.29 7.15 -0.33
CA GLN A 357 33.67 7.11 -0.86
C GLN A 357 34.73 7.26 0.25
N GLY A 358 34.31 7.33 1.53
CA GLY A 358 35.20 7.41 2.69
C GLY A 358 35.78 8.79 2.92
N HIS A 359 35.16 9.85 2.40
CA HIS A 359 35.56 11.24 2.62
C HIS A 359 34.70 11.89 3.71
N ALA A 360 35.24 12.92 4.37
CA ALA A 360 34.47 13.68 5.34
C ALA A 360 33.61 14.73 4.61
N TYR A 361 32.39 14.96 5.09
CA TYR A 361 31.48 15.95 4.53
C TYR A 361 31.25 17.08 5.53
N GLU A 362 31.25 18.32 5.04
CA GLU A 362 31.04 19.53 5.84
C GLU A 362 30.13 20.50 5.07
N ILE A 363 29.20 21.15 5.78
CA ILE A 363 28.38 22.25 5.22
C ILE A 363 29.05 23.58 5.57
N ARG A 364 29.28 24.41 4.57
CA ARG A 364 29.85 25.75 4.71
C ARG A 364 28.85 26.80 4.28
N LYS A 365 29.04 28.01 4.82
CA LYS A 365 28.14 29.15 4.59
C LYS A 365 28.88 30.25 3.83
N ASN A 366 28.27 30.72 2.76
CA ASN A 366 28.73 31.85 1.98
C ASN A 366 28.42 33.18 2.70
N PRO A 367 29.11 34.28 2.34
CA PRO A 367 28.86 35.61 2.91
C PRO A 367 27.44 36.15 2.68
N ASP A 368 26.73 35.64 1.68
CA ASP A 368 25.33 35.97 1.38
C ASP A 368 24.32 35.13 2.19
N GLY A 369 24.80 34.22 3.03
CA GLY A 369 23.99 33.34 3.86
C GLY A 369 23.57 32.03 3.19
N SER A 370 23.91 31.81 1.91
CA SER A 370 23.68 30.52 1.24
C SER A 370 24.62 29.44 1.78
N GLU A 371 24.16 28.20 1.85
CA GLU A 371 24.95 27.05 2.34
C GLU A 371 25.32 26.12 1.19
N TYR A 372 26.52 25.53 1.25
CA TYR A 372 27.02 24.58 0.27
C TYR A 372 27.83 23.46 0.96
N GLY A 373 27.80 22.26 0.38
CA GLY A 373 28.48 21.09 0.93
C GLY A 373 29.84 20.85 0.29
N VAL A 374 30.84 20.46 1.08
CA VAL A 374 32.18 20.10 0.58
C VAL A 374 32.61 18.71 1.05
N CYS A 375 33.34 18.02 0.17
CA CYS A 375 34.06 16.79 0.46
C CYS A 375 35.51 17.08 0.84
N ILE A 376 35.93 16.55 1.98
CA ILE A 376 37.28 16.69 2.54
C ILE A 376 37.96 15.32 2.45
N PHE A 377 38.98 15.26 1.59
CA PHE A 377 39.76 14.06 1.33
C PHE A 377 40.83 13.89 2.41
N ALA A 378 41.29 12.65 2.65
CA ALA A 378 42.32 12.35 3.64
C ALA A 378 43.66 13.08 3.40
N ASN A 379 43.93 13.50 2.17
CA ASN A 379 45.10 14.30 1.80
C ASN A 379 44.92 15.82 2.04
N GLY A 380 43.77 16.25 2.58
CA GLY A 380 43.42 17.64 2.85
C GLY A 380 42.80 18.40 1.67
N THR A 381 42.58 17.74 0.53
CA THR A 381 41.90 18.36 -0.62
C THR A 381 40.43 18.60 -0.27
N VAL A 382 39.90 19.76 -0.64
CA VAL A 382 38.50 20.11 -0.44
C VAL A 382 37.87 20.37 -1.80
N ILE A 383 36.80 19.65 -2.12
CA ILE A 383 36.06 19.76 -3.39
C ILE A 383 34.59 20.00 -3.06
N ASP A 384 33.89 20.82 -3.84
CA ASP A 384 32.44 20.94 -3.74
C ASP A 384 31.78 19.56 -3.91
N ALA A 385 30.86 19.21 -3.02
CA ALA A 385 30.31 17.86 -2.97
C ALA A 385 29.54 17.52 -4.25
N TRP A 386 28.86 18.49 -4.87
CA TRP A 386 28.13 18.27 -6.12
C TRP A 386 29.05 18.17 -7.32
N ASP A 387 30.16 18.92 -7.33
CA ASP A 387 31.20 18.77 -8.36
C ASP A 387 31.89 17.41 -8.30
N TYR A 388 32.16 16.91 -7.09
CA TYR A 388 32.72 15.58 -6.90
C TYR A 388 31.73 14.50 -7.37
N TYR A 389 30.47 14.60 -6.95
CA TYR A 389 29.40 13.68 -7.34
C TYR A 389 29.27 13.57 -8.87
N ARG A 390 29.12 14.70 -9.58
CA ARG A 390 28.98 14.71 -11.06
C ARG A 390 30.19 14.17 -11.83
N GLN A 391 31.37 14.18 -11.24
CA GLN A 391 32.58 13.67 -11.89
C GLN A 391 32.75 12.16 -11.71
N THR A 392 32.10 11.57 -10.72
CA THR A 392 32.41 10.21 -10.24
C THR A 392 31.21 9.28 -10.17
N HIS A 393 30.01 9.80 -10.41
CA HIS A 393 28.74 9.08 -10.54
C HIS A 393 28.18 9.30 -11.94
#